data_AF-A0A969KM78-F1
#
_entry.id   AF-A0A969KM78-F1
#
_cell.length_a   1.000
_cell.length_b   1.000
_cell.length_c   1.000
_cell.angle_alpha   90.00
_cell.angle_beta   90.00
_cell.angle_gamma   90.00
#
_symmetry.space_group_name_H-M   'P 1'
#
loop_
_entity.id
_entity.type
_entity.pdbx_description
1 polymer ?
#
loop_
_entity_poly.entity_id
_entity_poly.type
_entity_poly.pdbx_seq_one_letter_code
_entity_poly.pdbx_strand_id
1 'polypeptide(L)'
;MLSSLAAPDLDWESNREVLRERISSTVTALLGLVGMNDLDPIRSREHILLSNIFEDHWSKKQDISLEELILQIQTPPFDKLGAFPVDTFFPQKDRTELAMVVNNILAAPAFETWREGQSLDIKSLLFTPQGSPRHSIFYLAHLSDGERMFFITLLLSAVETWMRTQKGSTSLRALLYMDEIYGYLPPTANPPSKQPLLRMLKQARAFGLGLLLATQNPVDMDYKALSNTGTWFIGKLQTERDKNRLLDGLESLAGGIPRAAMDKLISTLGKRVFVMNNVHEKNPILFQTRWVMNFLAGPMTRQQIPALNKLAGVKSASSSDVQPVSKPVTDSLPKRESPPSVEHVQPVPIPTAETETNRKSTVANQKSNGTSTKPPVPAGVREYYLPQNYSLSESLQATNRSQSFGGSIQGVVYRPVLLASAQIRILDRKYGVDAEIKKTVLVEDLDRRGIVRWDDFPYAGPSIDKVETMPTDSARFAAMESPLNDSKLMTALQKDFTDWIFRNSSVTARANKALKVFAGPDITGAEFMKQCAETAREACDAEISKKT
;
A
#
# COMPACT_ATOMS: atom_id res chain seq x y z
N MET A 1 -17.36 12.03 -1.96
CA MET A 1 -17.04 11.49 -0.61
C MET A 1 -16.44 12.52 0.37
N LEU A 2 -15.82 13.61 -0.09
CA LEU A 2 -15.23 14.66 0.75
C LEU A 2 -16.20 15.49 1.62
N SER A 3 -17.48 15.13 1.66
CA SER A 3 -18.43 15.65 2.65
C SER A 3 -18.02 15.33 4.10
N SER A 4 -16.99 14.52 4.34
CA SER A 4 -16.45 14.29 5.68
C SER A 4 -15.76 15.51 6.30
N LEU A 5 -15.39 16.51 5.49
CA LEU A 5 -14.89 17.82 5.98
C LEU A 5 -16.02 18.74 6.44
N ALA A 6 -17.28 18.42 6.12
CA ALA A 6 -18.44 19.16 6.57
C ALA A 6 -18.55 19.14 8.10
N ALA A 7 -19.05 20.23 8.67
CA ALA A 7 -19.34 20.34 10.08
C ALA A 7 -20.38 19.27 10.46
N PRO A 8 -20.14 18.48 11.52
CA PRO A 8 -21.12 17.50 11.98
C PRO A 8 -22.40 18.20 12.46
N ASP A 9 -23.56 17.58 12.23
CA ASP A 9 -24.84 18.03 12.82
C ASP A 9 -24.92 17.63 14.30
N LEU A 10 -24.00 18.18 15.08
CA LEU A 10 -23.89 18.02 16.53
C LEU A 10 -23.71 19.40 17.14
N ASP A 11 -24.35 19.62 18.28
CA ASP A 11 -24.16 20.87 19.03
C ASP A 11 -22.75 20.92 19.64
N TRP A 12 -22.05 22.04 19.40
CA TRP A 12 -20.64 22.20 19.79
C TRP A 12 -20.44 22.17 21.29
N GLU A 13 -21.26 22.91 22.03
CA GLU A 13 -21.12 23.08 23.48
C GLU A 13 -21.31 21.76 24.23
N SER A 14 -22.32 20.98 23.83
CA SER A 14 -22.60 19.69 24.47
C SER A 14 -21.68 18.54 24.01
N ASN A 15 -20.98 18.66 22.87
CA ASN A 15 -20.21 17.57 22.27
C ASN A 15 -18.74 17.91 21.96
N ARG A 16 -18.17 18.94 22.61
CA ARG A 16 -16.84 19.48 22.31
C ARG A 16 -15.74 18.42 22.28
N GLU A 17 -15.72 17.48 23.22
CA GLU A 17 -14.72 16.41 23.29
C GLU A 17 -14.80 15.48 22.06
N VAL A 18 -16.01 15.06 21.70
CA VAL A 18 -16.26 14.19 20.54
C VAL A 18 -15.88 14.91 19.24
N LEU A 19 -16.23 16.19 19.12
CA LEU A 19 -15.92 16.99 17.94
C LEU A 19 -14.41 17.20 17.79
N ARG A 20 -13.70 17.50 18.88
CA ARG A 20 -12.22 17.61 18.86
C ARG A 20 -11.53 16.29 18.52
N GLU A 21 -12.04 15.17 19.01
CA GLU A 21 -11.51 13.85 18.66
C GLU A 21 -11.74 13.52 17.18
N ARG A 22 -12.92 13.89 16.64
CA ARG A 22 -13.21 13.77 15.21
C ARG A 22 -12.30 14.67 14.38
N ILE A 23 -12.11 15.92 14.76
CA ILE A 23 -11.17 16.85 14.10
C ILE A 23 -9.77 16.23 14.09
N SER A 24 -9.28 15.78 15.23
CA SER A 24 -7.96 15.15 15.35
C SER A 24 -7.81 13.96 14.40
N SER A 25 -8.82 13.08 14.34
CA SER A 25 -8.82 11.91 13.45
C SER A 25 -8.84 12.31 11.97
N THR A 26 -9.66 13.32 11.59
CA THR A 26 -9.73 13.84 10.23
C THR A 26 -8.39 14.48 9.80
N VAL A 27 -7.79 15.28 10.67
CA VAL A 27 -6.49 15.93 10.42
C VAL A 27 -5.38 14.89 10.29
N THR A 28 -5.34 13.89 11.18
CA THR A 28 -4.36 12.81 11.09
C THR A 28 -4.53 11.99 9.80
N ALA A 29 -5.77 11.73 9.37
CA ALA A 29 -6.03 11.07 8.09
C ALA A 29 -5.53 11.93 6.91
N LEU A 30 -5.86 13.22 6.91
CA LEU A 30 -5.46 14.16 5.86
C LEU A 30 -3.94 14.29 5.76
N LEU A 31 -3.25 14.44 6.89
CA LEU A 31 -1.79 14.55 6.92
C LEU A 31 -1.11 13.24 6.51
N GLY A 32 -1.65 12.09 6.91
CA GLY A 32 -1.20 10.78 6.46
C GLY A 32 -1.31 10.59 4.94
N LEU A 33 -2.36 11.14 4.32
CA LEU A 33 -2.53 11.11 2.87
C LEU A 33 -1.40 11.88 2.14
N VAL A 34 -0.90 12.96 2.72
CA VAL A 34 0.23 13.70 2.16
C VAL A 34 1.61 13.12 2.47
N GLY A 35 1.64 11.90 3.02
CA GLY A 35 2.86 11.19 3.36
C GLY A 35 3.47 11.60 4.70
N MET A 36 2.78 12.42 5.50
CA MET A 36 3.21 12.73 6.87
C MET A 36 2.69 11.66 7.83
N ASN A 37 3.49 10.62 8.01
CA ASN A 37 3.19 9.50 8.90
C ASN A 37 3.78 9.73 10.32
N ASP A 38 3.25 9.00 11.31
CA ASP A 38 3.71 9.04 12.72
C ASP A 38 3.68 10.42 13.38
N LEU A 39 2.71 11.25 12.99
CA LEU A 39 2.49 12.54 13.62
C LEU A 39 1.90 12.38 15.02
N ASP A 40 2.53 13.03 16.00
CA ASP A 40 1.96 13.23 17.33
C ASP A 40 1.00 14.44 17.28
N PRO A 41 -0.33 14.25 17.49
CA PRO A 41 -1.32 15.34 17.48
C PRO A 41 -1.02 16.49 18.43
N ILE A 42 -0.23 16.25 19.48
CA ILE A 42 0.08 17.24 20.53
C ILE A 42 1.39 17.98 20.22
N ARG A 43 2.26 17.43 19.37
CA ARG A 43 3.58 18.02 19.09
C ARG A 43 3.75 18.54 17.66
N SER A 44 3.02 17.97 16.71
CA SER A 44 3.10 18.39 15.31
C SER A 44 2.47 19.77 15.13
N ARG A 45 3.27 20.72 14.61
CA ARG A 45 2.82 22.08 14.32
C ARG A 45 1.74 22.09 13.23
N GLU A 46 1.88 21.19 12.25
CA GLU A 46 0.95 20.96 11.15
C GLU A 46 -0.40 20.48 11.69
N HIS A 47 -0.38 19.46 12.56
CA HIS A 47 -1.59 18.91 13.16
C HIS A 47 -2.30 19.94 14.04
N ILE A 48 -1.56 20.66 14.88
CA ILE A 48 -2.11 21.70 15.75
C ILE A 48 -2.76 22.81 14.92
N LEU A 49 -2.08 23.30 13.87
CA LEU A 49 -2.63 24.35 13.01
C LEU A 49 -3.94 23.91 12.36
N LEU A 50 -3.93 22.76 11.67
CA LEU A 50 -5.10 22.24 10.98
C LEU A 50 -6.26 21.97 11.95
N SER A 51 -5.97 21.38 13.11
CA SER A 51 -7.00 21.10 14.12
C SER A 51 -7.68 22.38 14.61
N ASN A 52 -6.94 23.47 14.80
CA ASN A 52 -7.52 24.76 15.20
C ASN A 52 -8.33 25.41 14.07
N ILE A 53 -7.90 25.28 12.81
CA ILE A 53 -8.69 25.74 11.65
C ILE A 53 -10.04 25.00 11.58
N PHE A 54 -10.04 23.68 11.71
CA PHE A 54 -11.28 22.89 11.77
C PHE A 54 -12.14 23.26 12.98
N GLU A 55 -11.56 23.45 14.16
CA GLU A 55 -12.29 23.85 15.38
C GLU A 55 -12.97 25.22 15.21
N ASP A 56 -12.31 26.20 14.59
CA ASP A 56 -12.89 27.51 14.31
C ASP A 56 -14.13 27.42 13.39
N HIS A 57 -14.05 26.64 12.32
CA HIS A 57 -15.16 26.46 11.37
C HIS A 57 -16.30 25.64 11.97
N TRP A 58 -15.99 24.49 12.56
CA TRP A 58 -17.01 23.58 13.09
C TRP A 58 -17.73 24.15 14.30
N SER A 59 -17.06 24.96 15.14
CA SER A 59 -17.72 25.68 16.24
C SER A 59 -18.76 26.70 15.74
N LYS A 60 -18.58 27.24 14.53
CA LYS A 60 -19.52 28.14 13.85
C LYS A 60 -20.55 27.41 12.96
N LYS A 61 -20.54 26.07 12.97
CA LYS A 61 -21.33 25.22 12.05
C LYS A 61 -21.06 25.53 10.57
N GLN A 62 -19.83 25.91 10.24
CA GLN A 62 -19.39 26.17 8.88
C GLN A 62 -18.64 24.95 8.35
N ASP A 63 -19.00 24.54 7.13
CA ASP A 63 -18.26 23.52 6.39
C ASP A 63 -16.96 24.13 5.86
N ILE A 64 -15.88 23.34 5.85
CA ILE A 64 -14.61 23.75 5.26
C ILE A 64 -14.30 22.91 4.03
N SER A 65 -14.11 23.58 2.89
CA SER A 65 -13.62 22.94 1.67
C SER A 65 -12.11 22.72 1.74
N LEU A 66 -11.57 21.80 0.94
CA LEU A 66 -10.13 21.58 0.89
C LEU A 66 -9.41 22.81 0.31
N GLU A 67 -10.03 23.48 -0.67
CA GLU A 67 -9.56 24.74 -1.25
C GLU A 67 -9.46 25.85 -0.20
N GLU A 68 -10.49 26.00 0.63
CA GLU A 68 -10.51 26.97 1.71
C GLU A 68 -9.51 26.63 2.83
N LEU A 69 -9.36 25.34 3.14
CA LEU A 69 -8.34 24.87 4.08
C LEU A 69 -6.93 25.26 3.62
N ILE A 70 -6.61 25.08 2.33
CA ILE A 70 -5.32 25.47 1.76
C ILE A 70 -5.07 26.98 1.94
N LEU A 71 -6.09 27.81 1.70
CA LEU A 71 -6.00 29.25 1.90
C LEU A 71 -5.80 29.60 3.38
N GLN A 72 -6.54 28.95 4.27
CA GLN A 72 -6.45 29.21 5.71
C GLN A 72 -5.19 28.66 6.36
N ILE A 73 -4.50 27.68 5.77
CA ILE A 73 -3.14 27.31 6.20
C ILE A 73 -2.18 28.51 5.99
N GLN A 74 -2.30 29.17 4.84
CA GLN A 74 -1.48 30.35 4.49
C GLN A 74 -1.91 31.59 5.27
N THR A 75 -3.18 31.72 5.61
CA THR A 75 -3.71 32.85 6.40
C THR A 75 -4.77 32.35 7.40
N PRO A 76 -4.34 31.84 8.57
CA PRO A 76 -5.24 31.30 9.57
C PRO A 76 -6.24 32.33 10.07
N PRO A 77 -7.48 31.93 10.42
CA PRO A 77 -8.52 32.85 10.88
C PRO A 77 -8.28 33.39 12.31
N PHE A 78 -7.10 33.16 12.88
CA PHE A 78 -6.70 33.55 14.23
C PHE A 78 -5.23 33.99 14.26
N ASP A 79 -4.91 34.94 15.14
CA ASP A 79 -3.57 35.54 15.22
C ASP A 79 -2.61 34.78 16.16
N LYS A 80 -3.15 33.92 17.04
CA LYS A 80 -2.38 33.21 18.08
C LYS A 80 -2.77 31.73 18.17
N LEU A 81 -1.78 30.89 18.45
CA LEU A 81 -1.94 29.49 18.83
C LEU A 81 -1.38 29.29 20.24
N GLY A 82 -2.27 29.01 21.19
CA GLY A 82 -1.92 29.01 22.61
C GLY A 82 -1.40 30.38 23.06
N ALA A 83 -0.19 30.42 23.63
CA ALA A 83 0.43 31.66 24.12
C ALA A 83 1.18 32.45 23.04
N PHE A 84 1.44 31.85 21.87
CA PHE A 84 2.32 32.42 20.86
C PHE A 84 1.55 32.93 19.64
N PRO A 85 2.03 34.00 18.97
CA PRO A 85 1.55 34.37 17.65
C PRO A 85 1.72 33.22 16.65
N VAL A 86 0.79 33.09 15.70
CA VAL A 86 0.84 32.03 14.68
C VAL A 86 2.16 32.04 13.93
N ASP A 87 2.66 33.21 13.52
CA ASP A 87 3.92 33.32 12.77
C ASP A 87 5.15 32.90 13.58
N THR A 88 5.10 33.02 14.91
CA THR A 88 6.16 32.55 15.80
C THR A 88 6.08 31.03 15.98
N PHE A 89 4.88 30.49 16.14
CA PHE A 89 4.66 29.06 16.33
C PHE A 89 4.91 28.26 15.05
N PHE A 90 4.39 28.75 13.92
CA PHE A 90 4.50 28.12 12.61
C PHE A 90 4.75 29.20 11.53
N PRO A 91 6.03 29.43 11.17
CA PRO A 91 6.41 30.50 10.25
C PRO A 91 5.72 30.41 8.89
N GLN A 92 5.49 31.57 8.26
CA GLN A 92 4.81 31.67 6.96
C GLN A 92 5.43 30.78 5.87
N LYS A 93 6.76 30.64 5.86
CA LYS A 93 7.48 29.76 4.92
C LYS A 93 7.03 28.31 5.07
N ASP A 94 7.07 27.78 6.30
CA ASP A 94 6.69 26.39 6.59
C ASP A 94 5.17 26.18 6.35
N ARG A 95 4.32 27.18 6.65
CA ARG A 95 2.88 27.15 6.34
C ARG A 95 2.63 27.09 4.83
N THR A 96 3.41 27.82 4.04
CA THR A 96 3.31 27.81 2.58
C THR A 96 3.73 26.45 2.03
N GLU A 97 4.77 25.83 2.60
CA GLU A 97 5.20 24.47 2.25
C GLU A 97 4.10 23.45 2.57
N LEU A 98 3.50 23.51 3.76
CA LEU A 98 2.34 22.65 4.11
C LEU A 98 1.18 22.86 3.14
N ALA A 99 0.84 24.11 2.82
CA ALA A 99 -0.23 24.43 1.87
C ALA A 99 0.07 23.87 0.47
N MET A 100 1.32 23.93 -0.01
CA MET A 100 1.71 23.30 -1.29
C MET A 100 1.55 21.79 -1.24
N VAL A 101 2.00 21.17 -0.16
CA VAL A 101 1.92 19.72 0.05
C VAL A 101 0.46 19.27 0.04
N VAL A 102 -0.43 19.94 0.78
CA VAL A 102 -1.89 19.69 0.74
C VAL A 102 -2.49 19.98 -0.64
N ASN A 103 -2.05 21.04 -1.32
CA ASN A 103 -2.51 21.37 -2.67
C ASN A 103 -2.11 20.31 -3.71
N ASN A 104 -0.98 19.63 -3.54
CA ASN A 104 -0.57 18.55 -4.43
C ASN A 104 -1.59 17.41 -4.45
N ILE A 105 -2.35 17.20 -3.36
CA ILE A 105 -3.47 16.25 -3.35
C ILE A 105 -4.60 16.75 -4.25
N LEU A 106 -4.98 18.02 -4.13
CA LEU A 106 -6.06 18.60 -4.94
C LEU A 106 -5.70 18.60 -6.44
N ALA A 107 -4.43 18.87 -6.75
CA ALA A 107 -3.92 18.85 -8.12
C ALA A 107 -3.68 17.43 -8.66
N ALA A 108 -3.70 16.41 -7.82
CA ALA A 108 -3.52 15.03 -8.25
C ALA A 108 -4.80 14.55 -8.98
N PRO A 109 -4.71 14.09 -10.25
CA PRO A 109 -5.87 13.60 -11.00
C PRO A 109 -6.60 12.44 -10.31
N ALA A 110 -5.90 11.68 -9.46
CA ALA A 110 -6.50 10.62 -8.67
C ALA A 110 -7.55 11.14 -7.67
N PHE A 111 -7.37 12.36 -7.13
CA PHE A 111 -8.22 12.91 -6.07
C PHE A 111 -9.51 13.58 -6.57
N GLU A 112 -9.58 13.99 -7.85
CA GLU A 112 -10.83 14.48 -8.46
C GLU A 112 -11.97 13.47 -8.30
N THR A 113 -11.66 12.18 -8.47
CA THR A 113 -12.64 11.09 -8.33
C THR A 113 -13.21 10.94 -6.92
N TRP A 114 -12.56 11.49 -5.88
CA TRP A 114 -13.03 11.46 -4.49
C TRP A 114 -14.03 12.56 -4.16
N ARG A 115 -14.02 13.63 -4.96
CA ARG A 115 -14.99 14.73 -4.87
C ARG A 115 -16.36 14.28 -5.38
N GLU A 116 -16.36 13.43 -6.40
CA GLU A 116 -17.57 12.88 -6.99
C GLU A 116 -18.15 11.71 -6.17
N GLY A 117 -19.42 11.38 -6.42
CA GLY A 117 -20.09 10.22 -5.84
C GLY A 117 -20.83 10.47 -4.51
N GLN A 118 -21.26 9.37 -3.89
CA GLN A 118 -22.10 9.40 -2.69
C GLN A 118 -21.37 10.04 -1.50
N SER A 119 -22.10 10.84 -0.71
CA SER A 119 -21.63 11.37 0.58
C SER A 119 -21.36 10.23 1.57
N LEU A 120 -20.38 10.42 2.46
CA LEU A 120 -20.07 9.46 3.54
C LEU A 120 -21.03 9.61 4.73
N ASP A 121 -22.34 9.73 4.47
CA ASP A 121 -23.37 9.69 5.51
C ASP A 121 -23.73 8.24 5.85
N ILE A 122 -23.30 7.79 7.03
CA ILE A 122 -23.48 6.42 7.50
C ILE A 122 -24.96 6.01 7.56
N LYS A 123 -25.88 6.93 7.86
CA LYS A 123 -27.30 6.60 7.91
C LYS A 123 -27.84 6.22 6.52
N SER A 124 -27.51 7.02 5.50
CA SER A 124 -27.86 6.72 4.09
C SER A 124 -27.20 5.46 3.52
N LEU A 125 -26.04 5.07 4.10
CA LEU A 125 -25.31 3.86 3.72
C LEU A 125 -25.92 2.61 4.36
N LEU A 126 -26.52 2.73 5.54
CA LEU A 126 -27.16 1.61 6.25
C LEU A 126 -28.63 1.42 5.86
N PHE A 127 -29.33 2.48 5.44
CA PHE A 127 -30.76 2.44 5.17
C PHE A 127 -31.13 3.15 3.86
N THR A 128 -32.16 2.64 3.17
CA THR A 128 -32.80 3.36 2.05
C THR A 128 -33.57 4.59 2.58
N PRO A 129 -33.92 5.56 1.73
CA PRO A 129 -34.81 6.66 2.12
C PRO A 129 -36.15 6.18 2.69
N GLN A 130 -36.61 4.99 2.28
CA GLN A 130 -37.82 4.33 2.77
C GLN A 130 -37.62 3.58 4.11
N GLY A 131 -36.40 3.61 4.68
CA GLY A 131 -36.06 2.99 5.97
C GLY A 131 -35.71 1.51 5.90
N SER A 132 -35.66 0.90 4.71
CA SER A 132 -35.26 -0.50 4.55
C SER A 132 -33.74 -0.66 4.73
N PRO A 133 -33.25 -1.74 5.36
CA PRO A 133 -31.82 -1.95 5.54
C PRO A 133 -31.11 -2.18 4.21
N ARG A 134 -29.87 -1.70 4.10
CA ARG A 134 -28.99 -1.87 2.94
C ARG A 134 -27.72 -2.60 3.34
N HIS A 135 -27.20 -3.39 2.40
CA HIS A 135 -25.84 -3.92 2.47
C HIS A 135 -24.94 -3.04 1.60
N SER A 136 -24.05 -2.28 2.23
CA SER A 136 -23.08 -1.43 1.56
C SER A 136 -21.72 -2.12 1.49
N ILE A 137 -21.18 -2.27 0.28
CA ILE A 137 -19.88 -2.89 0.02
C ILE A 137 -18.92 -1.82 -0.50
N PHE A 138 -17.81 -1.62 0.22
CA PHE A 138 -16.76 -0.70 -0.18
C PHE A 138 -15.62 -1.45 -0.86
N TYR A 139 -15.48 -1.27 -2.18
CA TYR A 139 -14.46 -1.95 -2.97
C TYR A 139 -13.19 -1.09 -3.10
N LEU A 140 -12.13 -1.46 -2.38
CA LEU A 140 -10.90 -0.64 -2.23
C LEU A 140 -9.66 -1.21 -2.93
N ALA A 141 -9.81 -2.29 -3.71
CA ALA A 141 -8.67 -2.98 -4.32
C ALA A 141 -7.89 -2.10 -5.31
N HIS A 142 -8.53 -1.07 -5.85
CA HIS A 142 -7.97 -0.18 -6.86
C HIS A 142 -7.23 1.04 -6.30
N LEU A 143 -7.29 1.25 -4.99
CA LEU A 143 -6.62 2.33 -4.29
C LEU A 143 -5.19 1.93 -3.91
N SER A 144 -4.28 2.90 -3.93
CA SER A 144 -2.96 2.78 -3.29
C SER A 144 -3.10 2.60 -1.77
N ASP A 145 -2.03 2.19 -1.09
CA ASP A 145 -2.11 1.93 0.36
C ASP A 145 -2.39 3.20 1.17
N GLY A 146 -1.82 4.34 0.77
CA GLY A 146 -2.11 5.64 1.39
C GLY A 146 -3.56 6.06 1.20
N GLU A 147 -4.08 5.97 -0.02
CA GLU A 147 -5.48 6.25 -0.33
C GLU A 147 -6.45 5.33 0.43
N ARG A 148 -6.13 4.03 0.49
CA ARG A 148 -6.93 3.05 1.21
C ARG A 148 -6.95 3.33 2.71
N MET A 149 -5.80 3.66 3.29
CA MET A 149 -5.67 4.06 4.70
C MET A 149 -6.48 5.32 4.99
N PHE A 150 -6.39 6.33 4.12
CA PHE A 150 -7.17 7.55 4.22
C PHE A 150 -8.67 7.26 4.20
N PHE A 151 -9.17 6.52 3.20
CA PHE A 151 -10.59 6.17 3.11
C PHE A 151 -11.09 5.42 4.35
N ILE A 152 -10.34 4.38 4.76
CA ILE A 152 -10.73 3.57 5.91
C ILE A 152 -10.77 4.43 7.17
N THR A 153 -9.79 5.30 7.38
CA THR A 153 -9.79 6.20 8.54
C THR A 153 -11.01 7.12 8.53
N LEU A 154 -11.34 7.73 7.38
CA LEU A 154 -12.54 8.55 7.25
C LEU A 154 -13.83 7.76 7.51
N LEU A 155 -13.94 6.56 6.95
CA LEU A 155 -15.09 5.67 7.16
C LEU A 155 -15.24 5.32 8.63
N LEU A 156 -14.15 4.92 9.30
CA LEU A 156 -14.16 4.56 10.72
C LEU A 156 -14.55 5.75 11.60
N SER A 157 -14.03 6.95 11.33
CA SER A 157 -14.40 8.17 12.05
C SER A 157 -15.86 8.56 11.83
N ALA A 158 -16.38 8.41 10.60
CA ALA A 158 -17.78 8.66 10.30
C ALA A 158 -18.70 7.65 11.01
N VAL A 159 -18.35 6.36 11.00
CA VAL A 159 -19.07 5.30 11.73
C VAL A 159 -19.03 5.56 13.23
N GLU A 160 -17.88 5.94 13.79
CA GLU A 160 -17.74 6.26 15.21
C GLU A 160 -18.63 7.46 15.60
N THR A 161 -18.65 8.52 14.80
CA THR A 161 -19.53 9.68 15.04
C THR A 161 -20.99 9.24 15.02
N TRP A 162 -21.41 8.54 13.97
CA TRP A 162 -22.78 8.04 13.85
C TRP A 162 -23.17 7.15 15.02
N MET A 163 -22.27 6.26 15.46
CA MET A 163 -22.47 5.37 16.60
C MET A 163 -22.77 6.16 17.88
N ARG A 164 -22.03 7.24 18.14
CA ARG A 164 -22.20 8.07 19.34
C ARG A 164 -23.53 8.84 19.36
N THR A 165 -24.14 9.10 18.20
CA THR A 165 -25.48 9.73 18.15
C THR A 165 -26.62 8.74 18.40
N GLN A 166 -26.32 7.44 18.44
CA GLN A 166 -27.34 6.43 18.70
C GLN A 166 -27.65 6.28 20.19
N LYS A 167 -28.91 6.00 20.52
CA LYS A 167 -29.30 5.59 21.89
C LYS A 167 -28.70 4.23 22.23
N GLY A 168 -28.50 3.91 23.51
CA GLY A 168 -28.09 2.55 23.90
C GLY A 168 -29.00 1.45 23.34
N SER A 169 -28.44 0.29 23.02
CA SER A 169 -29.18 -0.87 22.48
C SER A 169 -28.67 -2.17 23.06
N THR A 170 -29.58 -3.11 23.29
CA THR A 170 -29.26 -4.51 23.59
C THR A 170 -29.26 -5.40 22.33
N SER A 171 -29.75 -4.87 21.21
CA SER A 171 -29.82 -5.57 19.92
C SER A 171 -28.82 -5.01 18.91
N LEU A 172 -28.36 -5.87 17.99
CA LEU A 172 -27.48 -5.50 16.89
C LEU A 172 -28.25 -4.66 15.86
N ARG A 173 -27.70 -3.48 15.54
CA ARG A 173 -28.24 -2.53 14.55
C ARG A 173 -27.47 -2.56 13.24
N ALA A 174 -26.14 -2.66 13.33
CA ALA A 174 -25.26 -2.64 12.18
C ALA A 174 -24.04 -3.53 12.43
N LEU A 175 -23.48 -4.08 11.35
CA LEU A 175 -22.25 -4.85 11.36
C LEU A 175 -21.23 -4.18 10.44
N LEU A 176 -20.09 -3.79 11.00
CA LEU A 176 -18.94 -3.36 10.23
C LEU A 176 -18.04 -4.57 9.96
N TYR A 177 -17.94 -4.95 8.68
CA TYR A 177 -17.13 -6.08 8.23
C TYR A 177 -15.84 -5.59 7.56
N MET A 178 -14.69 -6.16 7.96
CA MET A 178 -13.40 -5.96 7.30
C MET A 178 -12.79 -7.31 6.95
N ASP A 179 -12.63 -7.57 5.65
CA ASP A 179 -12.11 -8.84 5.13
C ASP A 179 -10.62 -9.06 5.41
N GLU A 180 -9.85 -7.97 5.50
CA GLU A 180 -8.44 -8.00 5.86
C GLU A 180 -8.09 -6.75 6.70
N ILE A 181 -7.72 -6.96 7.96
CA ILE A 181 -7.36 -5.88 8.89
C ILE A 181 -5.86 -5.62 8.96
N TYR A 182 -5.03 -6.45 8.31
CA TYR A 182 -3.58 -6.28 8.31
C TYR A 182 -3.17 -4.85 7.91
N GLY A 183 -2.29 -4.26 8.71
CA GLY A 183 -1.81 -2.87 8.52
C GLY A 183 -2.72 -1.79 9.13
N TYR A 184 -3.99 -2.07 9.43
CA TYR A 184 -4.92 -1.09 10.03
C TYR A 184 -4.94 -1.10 11.56
N LEU A 185 -4.55 -2.24 12.14
CA LEU A 185 -4.53 -2.46 13.58
C LEU A 185 -3.25 -3.16 14.05
N PRO A 186 -2.04 -2.67 13.67
CA PRO A 186 -0.79 -3.32 14.01
C PRO A 186 -0.47 -3.20 15.51
N PRO A 187 0.32 -4.12 16.10
CA PRO A 187 0.63 -4.11 17.52
C PRO A 187 1.53 -2.95 17.94
N THR A 188 2.52 -2.58 17.11
CA THR A 188 3.56 -1.60 17.45
C THR A 188 3.32 -0.23 16.83
N ALA A 189 2.99 -0.17 15.54
CA ALA A 189 2.73 1.08 14.84
C ALA A 189 1.38 1.69 15.26
N ASN A 190 1.20 3.00 15.01
CA ASN A 190 -0.03 3.73 15.31
C ASN A 190 -0.59 4.43 14.06
N PRO A 191 -1.06 3.67 13.05
CA PRO A 191 -1.68 4.26 11.88
C PRO A 191 -2.98 5.00 12.24
N PRO A 192 -3.44 5.94 11.41
CA PRO A 192 -4.64 6.75 11.70
C PRO A 192 -5.90 5.91 11.99
N SER A 193 -6.02 4.74 11.38
CA SER A 193 -7.14 3.81 11.58
C SER A 193 -7.18 3.11 12.95
N LYS A 194 -6.04 3.01 13.65
CA LYS A 194 -5.88 2.17 14.85
C LYS A 194 -6.74 2.63 16.01
N GLN A 195 -6.69 3.92 16.35
CA GLN A 195 -7.42 4.45 17.51
C GLN A 195 -8.95 4.35 17.33
N PRO A 196 -9.54 4.76 16.19
CA PRO A 196 -10.97 4.53 15.94
C PRO A 196 -11.39 3.07 16.08
N LEU A 197 -10.61 2.13 15.54
CA LEU A 197 -10.89 0.69 15.66
C LEU A 197 -10.87 0.21 17.11
N LEU A 198 -9.83 0.56 17.87
CA LEU A 198 -9.72 0.17 19.28
C LEU A 198 -10.86 0.73 20.14
N ARG A 199 -11.28 1.97 19.90
CA ARG A 199 -12.43 2.57 20.61
C ARG A 199 -13.73 1.87 20.25
N MET A 200 -13.98 1.62 18.97
CA MET A 200 -15.17 0.88 18.54
C MET A 200 -15.18 -0.53 19.12
N LEU A 201 -14.08 -1.27 19.11
CA LEU A 201 -14.00 -2.60 19.74
C LEU A 201 -14.39 -2.58 21.22
N LYS A 202 -14.04 -1.51 21.95
CA LYS A 202 -14.38 -1.36 23.37
C LYS A 202 -15.81 -0.92 23.62
N GLN A 203 -16.35 -0.01 22.80
CA GLN A 203 -17.57 0.76 23.13
C GLN A 203 -18.76 0.44 22.23
N ALA A 204 -18.54 -0.06 21.00
CA ALA A 204 -19.58 -0.20 19.98
C ALA A 204 -20.74 -1.12 20.38
N ARG A 205 -20.47 -2.13 21.22
CA ARG A 205 -21.47 -3.05 21.77
C ARG A 205 -22.64 -2.32 22.42
N ALA A 206 -22.38 -1.27 23.20
CA ALA A 206 -23.42 -0.52 23.91
C ALA A 206 -24.40 0.20 22.96
N PHE A 207 -23.96 0.49 21.74
CA PHE A 207 -24.73 1.20 20.72
C PHE A 207 -25.33 0.25 19.66
N GLY A 208 -25.15 -1.07 19.82
CA GLY A 208 -25.62 -2.06 18.85
C GLY A 208 -24.80 -2.11 17.56
N LEU A 209 -23.56 -1.63 17.56
CA LEU A 209 -22.65 -1.80 16.43
C LEU A 209 -21.73 -3.02 16.70
N GLY A 210 -21.78 -4.00 15.81
CA GLY A 210 -20.88 -5.16 15.82
C GLY A 210 -19.72 -4.97 14.86
N LEU A 211 -18.56 -5.53 15.20
CA LEU A 211 -17.39 -5.57 14.33
C LEU A 211 -17.07 -7.01 13.99
N LEU A 212 -16.93 -7.33 12.70
CA LEU A 212 -16.45 -8.60 12.21
C LEU A 212 -15.15 -8.36 11.43
N LEU A 213 -14.05 -8.83 12.00
CA LEU A 213 -12.71 -8.56 11.51
C LEU A 213 -12.08 -9.89 11.07
N ALA A 214 -11.55 -9.92 9.85
CA ALA A 214 -10.82 -11.05 9.30
C ALA A 214 -9.37 -10.67 9.02
N THR A 215 -8.48 -11.66 9.17
CA THR A 215 -7.04 -11.49 8.93
C THR A 215 -6.40 -12.83 8.59
N GLN A 216 -5.44 -12.81 7.68
CA GLN A 216 -4.58 -13.97 7.42
C GLN A 216 -3.43 -14.07 8.43
N ASN A 217 -3.01 -12.95 9.01
CA ASN A 217 -1.86 -12.84 9.89
C ASN A 217 -2.29 -12.39 11.30
N PRO A 218 -2.82 -13.30 12.14
CA PRO A 218 -3.35 -12.94 13.46
C PRO A 218 -2.28 -12.38 14.40
N VAL A 219 -1.01 -12.69 14.12
CA VAL A 219 0.16 -12.26 14.88
C VAL A 219 0.43 -10.75 14.76
N ASP A 220 0.02 -10.14 13.66
CA ASP A 220 0.27 -8.73 13.36
C ASP A 220 -0.93 -7.85 13.74
N MET A 221 -1.78 -8.33 14.64
CA MET A 221 -2.90 -7.57 15.20
C MET A 221 -2.61 -7.15 16.65
N ASP A 222 -3.06 -5.94 17.03
CA ASP A 222 -2.93 -5.42 18.39
C ASP A 222 -3.62 -6.34 19.42
N TYR A 223 -2.90 -6.74 20.46
CA TYR A 223 -3.42 -7.64 21.50
C TYR A 223 -4.63 -7.08 22.25
N LYS A 224 -4.77 -5.75 22.34
CA LYS A 224 -5.95 -5.11 22.94
C LYS A 224 -7.19 -5.33 22.09
N ALA A 225 -7.04 -5.45 20.77
CA ALA A 225 -8.15 -5.75 19.88
C ALA A 225 -8.63 -7.19 20.08
N LEU A 226 -7.67 -8.13 20.20
CA LEU A 226 -7.94 -9.53 20.51
C LEU A 226 -8.76 -9.66 21.81
N SER A 227 -8.33 -9.03 22.90
CA SER A 227 -9.00 -9.17 24.20
C SER A 227 -10.42 -8.60 24.27
N ASN A 228 -10.78 -7.65 23.40
CA ASN A 228 -12.13 -7.09 23.33
C ASN A 228 -13.07 -7.87 22.39
N THR A 229 -12.57 -8.89 21.70
CA THR A 229 -13.36 -9.71 20.77
C THR A 229 -14.00 -10.89 21.50
N GLY A 230 -15.34 -10.93 21.51
CA GLY A 230 -16.11 -11.95 22.24
C GLY A 230 -16.31 -13.27 21.50
N THR A 231 -16.14 -13.31 20.18
CA THR A 231 -16.32 -14.53 19.37
C THR A 231 -15.23 -14.63 18.33
N TRP A 232 -14.63 -15.81 18.25
CA TRP A 232 -13.46 -16.09 17.43
C TRP A 232 -13.74 -17.25 16.50
N PHE A 233 -13.32 -17.13 15.25
CA PHE A 233 -13.34 -18.20 14.25
C PHE A 233 -11.91 -18.47 13.82
N ILE A 234 -11.34 -19.56 14.32
CA ILE A 234 -9.94 -19.92 14.10
C ILE A 234 -9.89 -20.95 13.00
N GLY A 235 -9.34 -20.57 11.85
CA GLY A 235 -9.08 -21.49 10.74
C GLY A 235 -7.82 -22.33 10.95
N LYS A 236 -7.45 -23.07 9.92
CA LYS A 236 -6.19 -23.81 9.89
C LYS A 236 -5.01 -22.83 9.81
N LEU A 237 -4.09 -22.93 10.76
CA LEU A 237 -2.82 -22.20 10.75
C LEU A 237 -1.71 -23.06 10.13
N GLN A 238 -0.87 -22.45 9.29
CA GLN A 238 0.21 -23.16 8.59
C GLN A 238 1.51 -23.21 9.39
N THR A 239 1.81 -22.17 10.17
CA THR A 239 3.08 -22.07 10.91
C THR A 239 2.89 -22.34 12.40
N GLU A 240 3.84 -23.06 13.00
CA GLU A 240 3.88 -23.31 14.46
C GLU A 240 4.01 -22.01 15.25
N ARG A 241 4.66 -20.98 14.69
CA ARG A 241 4.83 -19.68 15.34
C ARG A 241 3.50 -18.94 15.49
N ASP A 242 2.70 -18.88 14.42
CA ASP A 242 1.41 -18.18 14.44
C ASP A 242 0.43 -18.90 15.37
N LYS A 243 0.49 -20.24 15.36
CA LYS A 243 -0.28 -21.08 16.26
C LYS A 243 0.07 -20.82 17.72
N ASN A 244 1.35 -20.82 18.07
CA ASN A 244 1.78 -20.56 19.44
C ASN A 244 1.37 -19.17 19.92
N ARG A 245 1.55 -18.13 19.10
CA ARG A 245 1.12 -16.77 19.44
C ARG A 245 -0.39 -16.64 19.60
N LEU A 246 -1.17 -17.31 18.74
CA LEU A 246 -2.62 -17.35 18.88
C LEU A 246 -3.02 -18.05 20.19
N LEU A 247 -2.40 -19.19 20.51
CA LEU A 247 -2.65 -19.93 21.73
C LEU A 247 -2.31 -19.08 22.98
N ASP A 248 -1.22 -18.31 22.96
CA ASP A 248 -0.87 -17.38 24.04
C ASP A 248 -1.97 -16.33 24.26
N GLY A 249 -2.53 -15.78 23.18
CA GLY A 249 -3.64 -14.82 23.25
C GLY A 249 -4.95 -15.46 23.78
N LEU A 250 -5.22 -16.70 23.36
CA LEU A 250 -6.43 -17.43 23.76
C LEU A 250 -6.36 -17.99 25.18
N GLU A 251 -5.18 -18.24 25.74
CA GLU A 251 -5.02 -18.81 27.08
C GLU A 251 -5.71 -17.95 28.16
N SER A 252 -5.74 -16.63 27.96
CA SER A 252 -6.46 -15.68 28.82
C SER A 252 -7.98 -15.61 28.58
N LEU A 253 -8.47 -16.06 27.42
CA LEU A 253 -9.85 -15.90 26.95
C LEU A 253 -10.63 -17.22 26.87
N ALA A 254 -9.95 -18.36 26.80
CA ALA A 254 -10.52 -19.67 26.44
C ALA A 254 -11.11 -20.44 27.63
N GLY A 255 -11.54 -19.75 28.69
CA GLY A 255 -12.40 -20.32 29.73
C GLY A 255 -11.90 -21.61 30.40
N GLY A 256 -10.58 -21.85 30.43
CA GLY A 256 -9.97 -23.02 31.09
C GLY A 256 -9.71 -24.24 30.20
N ILE A 257 -9.78 -24.13 28.87
CA ILE A 257 -9.37 -25.23 27.97
C ILE A 257 -7.84 -25.38 28.02
N PRO A 258 -7.30 -26.60 28.26
CA PRO A 258 -5.86 -26.83 28.23
C PRO A 258 -5.28 -26.49 26.85
N ARG A 259 -4.18 -25.74 26.84
CA ARG A 259 -3.47 -25.33 25.61
C ARG A 259 -3.27 -26.49 24.63
N ALA A 260 -2.87 -27.66 25.13
CA ALA A 260 -2.64 -28.86 24.32
C ALA A 260 -3.91 -29.38 23.61
N ALA A 261 -5.09 -29.23 24.22
CA ALA A 261 -6.35 -29.62 23.61
C ALA A 261 -6.73 -28.69 22.46
N MET A 262 -6.57 -27.37 22.66
CA MET A 262 -6.79 -26.37 21.62
C MET A 262 -5.78 -26.53 20.47
N ASP A 263 -4.52 -26.81 20.79
CA ASP A 263 -3.46 -27.10 19.84
C ASP A 263 -3.83 -28.27 18.91
N LYS A 264 -4.32 -29.37 19.49
CA LYS A 264 -4.77 -30.56 18.74
C LYS A 264 -6.00 -30.26 17.87
N LEU A 265 -6.97 -29.49 18.38
CA LEU A 265 -8.16 -29.09 17.62
C LEU A 265 -7.78 -28.27 16.39
N ILE A 266 -6.92 -27.26 16.55
CA ILE A 266 -6.48 -26.39 15.43
C ILE A 266 -5.68 -27.19 14.40
N SER A 267 -4.79 -28.09 14.82
CA SER A 267 -4.00 -28.93 13.90
C SER A 267 -4.83 -29.90 13.06
N THR A 268 -5.96 -30.35 13.59
CA THR A 268 -6.82 -31.35 12.94
C THR A 268 -7.89 -30.74 12.04
N LEU A 269 -7.96 -29.40 11.94
CA LEU A 269 -8.93 -28.71 11.10
C LEU A 269 -8.78 -29.05 9.61
N GLY A 270 -9.89 -29.46 9.01
CA GLY A 270 -10.04 -29.60 7.56
C GLY A 270 -10.26 -28.24 6.87
N LYS A 271 -10.31 -28.26 5.53
CA LYS A 271 -10.67 -27.06 4.76
C LYS A 271 -12.09 -26.61 5.12
N ARG A 272 -12.29 -25.30 5.30
CA ARG A 272 -13.59 -24.67 5.63
C ARG A 272 -14.21 -25.13 6.96
N VAL A 273 -13.37 -25.61 7.88
CA VAL A 273 -13.75 -25.89 9.26
C VAL A 273 -12.99 -24.93 10.16
N PHE A 274 -13.67 -24.40 11.16
CA PHE A 274 -13.15 -23.42 12.10
C PHE A 274 -13.35 -23.93 13.52
N VAL A 275 -12.43 -23.62 14.42
CA VAL A 275 -12.72 -23.65 15.85
C VAL A 275 -13.40 -22.34 16.20
N MET A 276 -14.66 -22.41 16.64
CA MET A 276 -15.39 -21.25 17.14
C MET A 276 -15.25 -21.19 18.66
N ASN A 277 -14.65 -20.11 19.17
CA ASN A 277 -14.55 -19.83 20.60
C ASN A 277 -15.41 -18.60 20.94
N ASN A 278 -16.39 -18.78 21.82
CA ASN A 278 -17.25 -17.70 22.31
C ASN A 278 -17.00 -17.55 23.82
N VAL A 279 -16.69 -16.33 24.27
CA VAL A 279 -16.42 -16.05 25.69
C VAL A 279 -17.59 -16.33 26.62
N HIS A 280 -18.81 -16.44 26.08
CA HIS A 280 -20.01 -16.79 26.83
C HIS A 280 -20.28 -18.30 26.89
N GLU A 281 -19.53 -19.10 26.12
CA GLU A 281 -19.67 -20.56 26.07
C GLU A 281 -18.52 -21.23 26.82
N LYS A 282 -18.78 -22.41 27.41
CA LYS A 282 -17.77 -23.11 28.22
C LYS A 282 -16.69 -23.81 27.39
N ASN A 283 -17.05 -24.25 26.19
CA ASN A 283 -16.19 -25.06 25.33
C ASN A 283 -16.21 -24.51 23.91
N PRO A 284 -15.12 -24.67 23.15
CA PRO A 284 -15.10 -24.26 21.77
C PRO A 284 -15.86 -25.31 20.96
N ILE A 285 -16.50 -24.89 19.87
CA ILE A 285 -17.20 -25.82 18.97
C ILE A 285 -16.56 -25.82 17.60
N LEU A 286 -16.62 -26.96 16.92
CA LEU A 286 -16.22 -27.03 15.51
C LEU A 286 -17.34 -26.44 14.66
N PHE A 287 -17.03 -25.36 13.96
CA PHE A 287 -17.92 -24.68 13.05
C PHE A 287 -17.57 -25.06 11.61
N GLN A 288 -18.53 -25.64 10.90
CA GLN A 288 -18.38 -25.98 9.49
C GLN A 288 -19.17 -24.99 8.64
N THR A 289 -18.59 -24.58 7.51
CA THR A 289 -19.34 -23.74 6.57
C THR A 289 -20.54 -24.49 6.03
N ARG A 290 -21.73 -23.88 6.12
CA ARG A 290 -22.89 -24.32 5.34
C ARG A 290 -22.59 -24.16 3.85
N TRP A 291 -23.29 -24.92 2.99
CA TRP A 291 -23.20 -24.77 1.54
C TRP A 291 -23.70 -23.39 1.12
N VAL A 292 -22.79 -22.42 1.05
CA VAL A 292 -23.03 -21.13 0.41
C VAL A 292 -22.55 -21.29 -1.03
N MET A 293 -23.45 -21.08 -2.00
CA MET A 293 -23.10 -21.08 -3.41
C MET A 293 -22.07 -19.98 -3.66
N ASN A 294 -20.81 -20.35 -3.87
CA ASN A 294 -19.73 -19.44 -4.19
C ASN A 294 -19.04 -19.96 -5.45
N PHE A 295 -19.14 -19.21 -6.54
CA PHE A 295 -18.54 -19.54 -7.82
C PHE A 295 -17.02 -19.40 -7.83
N LEU A 296 -16.41 -18.89 -6.75
CA LEU A 296 -14.96 -18.68 -6.59
C LEU A 296 -14.36 -18.03 -7.84
N ALA A 297 -15.03 -17.00 -8.38
CA ALA A 297 -14.67 -16.36 -9.64
C ALA A 297 -13.34 -15.58 -9.60
N GLY A 298 -12.60 -15.65 -8.50
CA GLY A 298 -11.39 -14.88 -8.26
C GLY A 298 -11.66 -13.40 -7.98
N PRO A 299 -10.61 -12.57 -7.96
CA PRO A 299 -10.74 -11.13 -7.74
C PRO A 299 -11.49 -10.48 -8.92
N MET A 300 -12.52 -9.70 -8.60
CA MET A 300 -13.25 -8.92 -9.60
C MET A 300 -12.34 -7.84 -10.21
N THR A 301 -12.36 -7.70 -11.53
CA THR A 301 -11.60 -6.67 -12.25
C THR A 301 -12.38 -5.35 -12.31
N ARG A 302 -11.67 -4.22 -12.47
CA ARG A 302 -12.30 -2.89 -12.62
C ARG A 302 -13.34 -2.83 -13.75
N GLN A 303 -13.12 -3.59 -14.83
CA GLN A 303 -14.01 -3.64 -15.99
C GLN A 303 -15.34 -4.34 -15.70
N GLN A 304 -15.40 -5.19 -14.67
CA GLN A 304 -16.62 -5.90 -14.28
C GLN A 304 -17.55 -5.07 -13.37
N ILE A 305 -17.04 -4.00 -12.75
CA ILE A 305 -17.81 -3.16 -11.81
C ILE A 305 -19.03 -2.50 -12.48
N PRO A 306 -18.93 -1.88 -13.68
CA PRO A 306 -20.11 -1.27 -14.31
C PRO A 306 -21.22 -2.28 -14.64
N ALA A 307 -20.84 -3.49 -15.08
CA ALA A 307 -21.79 -4.57 -15.33
C ALA A 307 -22.48 -5.03 -14.04
N LEU A 308 -21.75 -5.11 -12.93
CA LEU A 308 -22.30 -5.42 -11.62
C LEU A 308 -23.28 -4.34 -11.12
N ASN A 309 -22.91 -3.06 -11.26
CA ASN A 309 -23.79 -1.94 -10.89
C ASN A 309 -25.08 -1.94 -11.73
N LYS A 310 -24.97 -2.24 -13.03
CA LYS A 310 -26.12 -2.39 -13.91
C LYS A 310 -27.02 -3.55 -13.49
N LEU A 311 -26.43 -4.70 -13.13
CA LEU A 311 -27.16 -5.88 -12.62
C LEU A 311 -27.90 -5.55 -11.31
N ALA A 312 -27.25 -4.82 -10.40
CA ALA A 312 -27.82 -4.39 -9.14
C ALA A 312 -28.85 -3.25 -9.28
N GLY A 313 -29.12 -2.79 -10.51
CA GLY A 313 -30.06 -1.69 -10.77
C GLY A 313 -29.58 -0.34 -10.21
N VAL A 314 -28.28 -0.20 -9.93
CA VAL A 314 -27.69 1.06 -9.48
C VAL A 314 -27.68 2.02 -10.66
N LYS A 315 -28.65 2.91 -10.70
CA LYS A 315 -28.62 4.06 -11.60
C LYS A 315 -27.47 4.95 -11.11
N SER A 316 -26.42 5.13 -11.90
CA SER A 316 -25.44 6.20 -11.65
C SER A 316 -26.25 7.46 -11.43
N ALA A 317 -26.16 8.04 -10.22
CA ALA A 317 -26.75 9.33 -9.96
C ALA A 317 -26.11 10.30 -10.97
N SER A 318 -26.86 10.68 -11.99
CA SER A 318 -26.52 11.84 -12.79
C SER A 318 -26.41 13.00 -11.81
N SER A 319 -25.32 13.75 -11.93
CA SER A 319 -24.98 14.96 -11.20
C SER A 319 -25.95 16.11 -11.49
N SER A 320 -27.25 15.89 -11.36
CA SER A 320 -28.31 16.82 -11.75
C SER A 320 -29.22 17.25 -10.60
N ASP A 321 -28.87 16.98 -9.33
CA ASP A 321 -29.65 17.44 -8.17
C ASP A 321 -28.82 18.09 -7.05
N VAL A 322 -27.65 18.67 -7.39
CA VAL A 322 -27.04 19.70 -6.54
C VAL A 322 -27.35 21.04 -7.19
N GLN A 323 -28.33 21.76 -6.65
CA GLN A 323 -28.54 23.16 -6.99
C GLN A 323 -27.25 23.93 -6.63
N PRO A 324 -26.61 24.63 -7.58
CA PRO A 324 -25.53 25.54 -7.24
C PRO A 324 -26.13 26.71 -6.46
N VAL A 325 -25.71 26.83 -5.20
CA VAL A 325 -25.97 27.98 -4.34
C VAL A 325 -25.43 29.24 -5.05
N SER A 326 -26.35 30.14 -5.36
CA SER A 326 -26.21 31.56 -5.75
C SER A 326 -24.83 32.06 -6.19
N LYS A 327 -24.71 32.38 -7.48
CA LYS A 327 -23.69 33.32 -7.99
C LYS A 327 -23.89 34.69 -7.31
N PRO A 328 -22.81 35.41 -6.94
CA PRO A 328 -22.93 36.80 -6.54
C PRO A 328 -23.42 37.64 -7.73
N VAL A 329 -24.44 38.44 -7.47
CA VAL A 329 -24.94 39.49 -8.36
C VAL A 329 -23.91 40.61 -8.36
N THR A 330 -23.29 40.87 -9.51
CA THR A 330 -22.64 42.15 -9.76
C THR A 330 -23.43 42.85 -10.85
N ASP A 331 -24.27 43.77 -10.41
CA ASP A 331 -25.07 44.63 -11.28
C ASP A 331 -24.22 45.82 -11.75
N SER A 332 -24.40 46.15 -13.03
CA SER A 332 -24.19 47.45 -13.69
C SER A 332 -22.82 48.15 -13.64
N LEU A 333 -22.22 48.35 -14.82
CA LEU A 333 -21.79 49.66 -15.36
C LEU A 333 -21.44 49.53 -16.87
N PRO A 334 -21.66 50.57 -17.71
CA PRO A 334 -21.92 50.42 -19.15
C PRO A 334 -20.69 50.46 -20.07
N LYS A 335 -20.89 49.88 -21.26
CA LYS A 335 -20.08 49.91 -22.48
C LYS A 335 -19.44 51.28 -22.76
N ARG A 336 -18.15 51.26 -23.14
CA ARG A 336 -17.49 52.34 -23.89
C ARG A 336 -16.83 51.80 -25.15
N GLU A 337 -16.98 52.60 -26.20
CA GLU A 337 -16.72 52.34 -27.61
C GLU A 337 -15.23 52.20 -27.95
N SER A 338 -14.97 51.46 -29.03
CA SER A 338 -13.71 51.38 -29.76
C SER A 338 -13.46 52.62 -30.63
N PRO A 339 -12.21 53.12 -30.75
CA PRO A 339 -11.81 53.99 -31.86
C PRO A 339 -11.04 53.24 -32.97
N PRO A 340 -10.92 53.83 -34.17
CA PRO A 340 -10.65 53.12 -35.42
C PRO A 340 -9.17 53.11 -35.88
N SER A 341 -8.94 52.30 -36.92
CA SER A 341 -7.71 52.08 -37.67
C SER A 341 -7.14 53.33 -38.34
N VAL A 342 -5.80 53.42 -38.45
CA VAL A 342 -5.13 54.17 -39.52
C VAL A 342 -3.88 53.40 -40.00
N GLU A 343 -3.88 53.05 -41.28
CA GLU A 343 -2.71 52.63 -42.06
C GLU A 343 -1.75 53.82 -42.27
N HIS A 344 -0.43 53.61 -42.23
CA HIS A 344 0.52 54.07 -43.28
C HIS A 344 1.97 53.63 -42.98
N VAL A 345 2.46 52.74 -43.85
CA VAL A 345 3.72 52.78 -44.62
C VAL A 345 5.10 53.02 -43.93
N GLN A 346 5.88 51.92 -43.97
CA GLN A 346 7.34 51.72 -44.15
C GLN A 346 8.38 52.23 -43.14
N PRO A 347 9.42 51.40 -42.91
CA PRO A 347 10.76 51.79 -43.38
C PRO A 347 11.59 50.66 -44.05
N VAL A 348 12.54 51.08 -44.90
CA VAL A 348 13.64 50.29 -45.51
C VAL A 348 14.97 50.56 -44.73
N PRO A 349 16.10 49.88 -45.03
CA PRO A 349 16.91 48.92 -44.24
C PRO A 349 18.02 49.61 -43.39
N ILE A 350 18.91 49.00 -42.57
CA ILE A 350 19.97 47.96 -42.73
C ILE A 350 20.53 47.64 -41.29
N PRO A 351 21.51 46.75 -41.06
CA PRO A 351 21.48 45.29 -40.88
C PRO A 351 21.75 44.83 -39.43
N THR A 352 21.34 43.60 -39.06
CA THR A 352 22.15 42.82 -38.11
C THR A 352 22.07 41.33 -38.41
N ALA A 353 23.26 40.81 -38.71
CA ALA A 353 23.75 39.44 -38.79
C ALA A 353 22.78 38.26 -38.57
N GLU A 354 22.80 37.41 -39.58
CA GLU A 354 22.37 36.02 -39.62
C GLU A 354 22.98 35.18 -38.50
N THR A 355 22.22 34.25 -37.93
CA THR A 355 22.58 32.83 -38.11
C THR A 355 21.34 31.94 -38.05
N GLU A 356 21.31 31.05 -39.02
CA GLU A 356 20.18 30.27 -39.49
C GLU A 356 19.74 29.19 -38.48
N THR A 357 18.43 29.01 -38.31
CA THR A 357 17.88 27.65 -38.14
C THR A 357 16.61 27.50 -38.96
N ASN A 358 16.78 26.79 -40.06
CA ASN A 358 15.77 26.32 -40.98
C ASN A 358 14.65 25.56 -40.23
N ARG A 359 13.44 26.11 -40.26
CA ARG A 359 12.22 25.29 -40.20
C ARG A 359 11.94 24.75 -41.59
N LYS A 360 11.83 23.43 -41.75
CA LYS A 360 10.88 22.85 -42.70
C LYS A 360 10.40 21.47 -42.27
N SER A 361 9.09 21.31 -42.47
CA SER A 361 8.30 20.09 -42.65
C SER A 361 8.15 19.11 -41.49
N THR A 362 7.02 19.28 -40.81
CA THR A 362 6.09 18.22 -40.43
C THR A 362 6.10 17.04 -41.41
N VAL A 363 6.64 15.90 -40.94
CA VAL A 363 6.28 14.57 -41.41
C VAL A 363 5.56 13.87 -40.27
N ALA A 364 4.45 13.25 -40.63
CA ALA A 364 3.52 12.56 -39.75
C ALA A 364 4.22 11.66 -38.73
N ASN A 365 3.70 11.74 -37.51
CA ASN A 365 4.01 11.00 -36.31
C ASN A 365 3.85 9.48 -36.57
N GLN A 366 4.89 8.82 -37.08
CA GLN A 366 5.08 7.39 -36.81
C GLN A 366 5.62 7.31 -35.37
N LYS A 367 4.84 6.69 -34.47
CA LYS A 367 5.24 6.43 -33.09
C LYS A 367 6.59 5.70 -33.07
N SER A 368 7.68 6.45 -32.94
CA SER A 368 8.98 5.86 -32.70
C SER A 368 9.05 5.49 -31.22
N ASN A 369 9.17 4.20 -30.91
CA ASN A 369 9.22 3.67 -29.55
C ASN A 369 10.55 4.04 -28.86
N GLY A 370 10.72 5.29 -28.45
CA GLY A 370 11.86 5.73 -27.62
C GLY A 370 12.65 6.92 -28.18
N THR A 371 13.41 7.56 -27.29
CA THR A 371 14.26 8.73 -27.54
C THR A 371 15.69 8.31 -27.89
N SER A 372 16.38 9.09 -28.73
CA SER A 372 17.82 8.92 -28.96
C SER A 372 18.67 9.41 -27.76
N THR A 373 18.08 10.27 -26.93
CA THR A 373 18.69 10.74 -25.69
C THR A 373 18.42 9.77 -24.56
N LYS A 374 19.49 9.39 -23.84
CA LYS A 374 19.47 8.50 -22.69
C LYS A 374 18.78 9.14 -21.46
N PRO A 375 17.88 8.44 -20.76
CA PRO A 375 17.27 8.94 -19.53
C PRO A 375 18.28 8.99 -18.37
N PRO A 376 18.15 9.94 -17.43
CA PRO A 376 19.03 10.02 -16.28
C PRO A 376 18.78 8.87 -15.31
N VAL A 377 19.86 8.21 -14.85
CA VAL A 377 19.82 7.13 -13.86
C VAL A 377 19.92 7.72 -12.44
N PRO A 378 19.16 7.22 -11.45
CA PRO A 378 19.26 7.70 -10.08
C PRO A 378 20.66 7.53 -9.48
N ALA A 379 21.07 8.48 -8.64
CA ALA A 379 22.35 8.43 -7.96
C ALA A 379 22.49 7.16 -7.11
N GLY A 380 23.64 6.47 -7.22
CA GLY A 380 23.94 5.25 -6.47
C GLY A 380 23.53 3.95 -7.16
N VAL A 381 22.78 4.01 -8.26
CA VAL A 381 22.39 2.84 -9.05
C VAL A 381 23.35 2.65 -10.22
N ARG A 382 23.88 1.43 -10.38
CA ARG A 382 24.71 1.08 -11.53
C ARG A 382 23.83 0.69 -12.70
N GLU A 383 24.22 1.14 -13.88
CA GLU A 383 23.52 0.83 -15.12
C GLU A 383 24.29 -0.20 -15.93
N TYR A 384 23.54 -1.10 -16.55
CA TYR A 384 24.05 -2.17 -17.40
C TYR A 384 23.12 -2.36 -18.59
N TYR A 385 23.68 -2.81 -19.71
CA TYR A 385 22.96 -3.13 -20.93
C TYR A 385 23.02 -4.63 -21.18
N LEU A 386 21.86 -5.25 -21.35
CA LEU A 386 21.78 -6.65 -21.75
C LEU A 386 22.11 -6.75 -23.25
N PRO A 387 23.02 -7.65 -23.64
CA PRO A 387 23.44 -7.78 -25.03
C PRO A 387 22.32 -8.34 -25.91
N GLN A 388 22.25 -7.88 -27.16
CA GLN A 388 21.30 -8.39 -28.15
C GLN A 388 21.80 -9.73 -28.71
N ASN A 389 21.55 -10.83 -27.99
CA ASN A 389 22.06 -12.15 -28.36
C ASN A 389 21.08 -13.03 -29.15
N TYR A 390 19.85 -12.55 -29.39
CA TYR A 390 18.85 -13.31 -30.14
C TYR A 390 18.84 -12.93 -31.61
N SER A 391 18.86 -13.93 -32.48
CA SER A 391 18.52 -13.77 -33.90
C SER A 391 17.03 -13.42 -34.07
N LEU A 392 16.67 -12.90 -35.25
CA LEU A 392 15.27 -12.56 -35.56
C LEU A 392 14.33 -13.77 -35.36
N SER A 393 14.77 -14.96 -35.76
CA SER A 393 14.00 -16.19 -35.60
C SER A 393 13.83 -16.58 -34.12
N GLU A 394 14.89 -16.50 -33.31
CA GLU A 394 14.82 -16.86 -31.89
C GLU A 394 13.99 -15.87 -31.08
N SER A 395 14.06 -14.57 -31.40
CA SER A 395 13.24 -13.54 -30.73
C SER A 395 11.73 -13.68 -31.01
N LEU A 396 11.35 -14.14 -32.20
CA LEU A 396 9.95 -14.44 -32.55
C LEU A 396 9.44 -15.69 -31.84
N GLN A 397 10.28 -16.72 -31.70
CA GLN A 397 9.97 -17.91 -30.91
C GLN A 397 9.80 -17.57 -29.41
N ALA A 398 10.72 -16.80 -28.84
CA ALA A 398 10.66 -16.39 -27.43
C ALA A 398 9.40 -15.57 -27.09
N THR A 399 8.82 -14.85 -28.06
CA THR A 399 7.62 -14.02 -27.87
C THR A 399 6.32 -14.70 -28.35
N ASN A 400 6.36 -15.97 -28.76
CA ASN A 400 5.22 -16.71 -29.32
C ASN A 400 4.50 -15.96 -30.46
N ARG A 401 5.24 -15.28 -31.34
CA ARG A 401 4.68 -14.55 -32.49
C ARG A 401 5.02 -15.23 -33.81
N SER A 402 4.02 -15.40 -34.67
CA SER A 402 4.23 -15.94 -36.02
C SER A 402 4.96 -14.93 -36.91
N GLN A 403 5.95 -15.39 -37.66
CA GLN A 403 6.73 -14.55 -38.56
C GLN A 403 5.85 -13.91 -39.66
N SER A 404 5.79 -12.58 -39.69
CA SER A 404 5.26 -11.84 -40.82
C SER A 404 6.30 -11.81 -41.95
N PHE A 405 5.88 -12.11 -43.18
CA PHE A 405 6.75 -12.16 -44.35
C PHE A 405 7.45 -10.80 -44.57
N GLY A 406 8.79 -10.78 -44.61
CA GLY A 406 9.59 -9.58 -44.89
C GLY A 406 10.04 -8.72 -43.69
N GLY A 407 9.95 -9.20 -42.45
CA GLY A 407 10.45 -8.47 -41.28
C GLY A 407 11.99 -8.36 -41.24
N SER A 408 12.51 -7.17 -40.96
CA SER A 408 13.94 -6.91 -40.72
C SER A 408 14.14 -6.21 -39.37
N ILE A 409 15.32 -6.38 -38.76
CA ILE A 409 15.69 -5.68 -37.52
C ILE A 409 15.96 -4.21 -37.86
N GLN A 410 15.11 -3.31 -37.39
CA GLN A 410 15.24 -1.86 -37.64
C GLN A 410 16.17 -1.14 -36.64
N GLY A 411 16.43 -1.73 -35.48
CA GLY A 411 17.30 -1.15 -34.44
C GLY A 411 16.99 -1.71 -33.05
N VAL A 412 17.77 -1.27 -32.07
CA VAL A 412 17.66 -1.70 -30.66
C VAL A 412 16.94 -0.63 -29.83
N VAL A 413 15.99 -1.06 -29.01
CA VAL A 413 15.33 -0.20 -28.02
C VAL A 413 15.58 -0.76 -26.62
N TYR A 414 16.34 -0.04 -25.80
CA TYR A 414 16.53 -0.39 -24.40
C TYR A 414 15.34 0.06 -23.56
N ARG A 415 14.87 -0.85 -22.69
CA ARG A 415 13.83 -0.59 -21.70
C ARG A 415 14.42 -0.67 -20.30
N PRO A 416 14.13 0.29 -19.42
CA PRO A 416 14.63 0.26 -18.05
C PRO A 416 13.91 -0.85 -17.28
N VAL A 417 14.69 -1.70 -16.62
CA VAL A 417 14.24 -2.83 -15.79
C VAL A 417 15.16 -2.93 -14.58
N LEU A 418 14.71 -3.53 -13.47
CA LEU A 418 15.55 -3.73 -12.30
C LEU A 418 16.27 -5.08 -12.40
N LEU A 419 17.59 -5.04 -12.38
CA LEU A 419 18.45 -6.20 -12.28
C LEU A 419 19.13 -6.18 -10.92
N ALA A 420 18.92 -7.21 -10.11
CA ALA A 420 19.59 -7.37 -8.82
C ALA A 420 20.36 -8.69 -8.79
N SER A 421 21.61 -8.66 -8.34
CA SER A 421 22.48 -9.83 -8.29
C SER A 421 23.36 -9.79 -7.05
N ALA A 422 23.55 -10.95 -6.42
CA ALA A 422 24.46 -11.11 -5.30
C ALA A 422 25.24 -12.42 -5.40
N GLN A 423 26.46 -12.37 -4.87
CA GLN A 423 27.34 -13.51 -4.67
C GLN A 423 27.42 -13.76 -3.17
N ILE A 424 26.99 -14.94 -2.75
CA ILE A 424 26.76 -15.30 -1.35
C ILE A 424 27.76 -16.39 -0.99
N ARG A 425 28.62 -16.13 -0.01
CA ARG A 425 29.53 -17.12 0.52
C ARG A 425 29.04 -17.60 1.88
N ILE A 426 28.76 -18.90 2.01
CA ILE A 426 28.36 -19.54 3.25
C ILE A 426 29.54 -20.33 3.78
N LEU A 427 30.07 -19.90 4.93
CA LEU A 427 31.22 -20.51 5.58
C LEU A 427 30.83 -20.98 6.98
N ASP A 428 30.92 -22.29 7.21
CA ASP A 428 30.85 -22.90 8.55
C ASP A 428 32.01 -23.89 8.74
N ARG A 429 33.03 -23.44 9.47
CA ARG A 429 34.24 -24.22 9.77
C ARG A 429 33.97 -25.45 10.63
N LYS A 430 32.90 -25.44 11.44
CA LYS A 430 32.56 -26.56 12.32
C LYS A 430 32.00 -27.74 11.51
N TYR A 431 31.24 -27.44 10.46
CA TYR A 431 30.62 -28.44 9.58
C TYR A 431 31.33 -28.61 8.23
N GLY A 432 32.48 -27.96 8.03
CA GLY A 432 33.26 -28.08 6.79
C GLY A 432 32.54 -27.52 5.56
N VAL A 433 31.72 -26.49 5.75
CA VAL A 433 30.95 -25.84 4.67
C VAL A 433 31.71 -24.60 4.21
N ASP A 434 32.10 -24.54 2.93
CA ASP A 434 32.52 -23.32 2.24
C ASP A 434 31.87 -23.36 0.85
N ALA A 435 30.74 -22.68 0.69
CA ALA A 435 29.95 -22.73 -0.53
C ALA A 435 29.69 -21.32 -1.05
N GLU A 436 29.72 -21.18 -2.37
CA GLU A 436 29.44 -19.92 -3.04
C GLU A 436 28.20 -20.06 -3.92
N ILE A 437 27.21 -19.19 -3.71
CA ILE A 437 25.94 -19.17 -4.44
C ILE A 437 25.78 -17.82 -5.12
N LYS A 438 25.50 -17.83 -6.41
CA LYS A 438 25.09 -16.63 -7.14
C LYS A 438 23.56 -16.62 -7.26
N LYS A 439 22.91 -15.54 -6.82
CA LYS A 439 21.48 -15.31 -7.04
C LYS A 439 21.30 -14.04 -7.85
N THR A 440 20.55 -14.15 -8.95
CA THR A 440 20.25 -13.04 -9.84
C THR A 440 18.75 -13.03 -10.14
N VAL A 441 18.16 -11.84 -10.09
CA VAL A 441 16.74 -11.60 -10.36
C VAL A 441 16.60 -10.45 -11.34
N LEU A 442 15.65 -10.58 -12.26
CA LEU A 442 15.34 -9.58 -13.28
C LEU A 442 13.85 -9.25 -13.19
N VAL A 443 13.56 -8.02 -12.75
CA VAL A 443 12.19 -7.54 -12.58
C VAL A 443 11.88 -6.61 -13.73
N GLU A 444 11.13 -7.13 -14.72
CA GLU A 444 10.76 -6.39 -15.93
C GLU A 444 9.75 -5.28 -15.64
N ASP A 445 8.78 -5.56 -14.77
CA ASP A 445 7.75 -4.61 -14.34
C ASP A 445 7.73 -4.52 -12.82
N LEU A 446 8.21 -3.40 -12.27
CA LEU A 446 8.07 -3.15 -10.84
C LEU A 446 6.64 -2.72 -10.49
N ASP A 447 6.15 -3.26 -9.38
CA ASP A 447 4.99 -2.68 -8.71
C ASP A 447 5.29 -1.22 -8.35
N ARG A 448 4.34 -0.32 -8.64
CA ARG A 448 4.39 1.10 -8.28
C ARG A 448 4.58 1.34 -6.77
N ARG A 449 4.28 0.34 -5.95
CA ARG A 449 4.48 0.35 -4.50
C ARG A 449 5.91 0.01 -4.06
N GLY A 450 6.78 -0.42 -4.98
CA GLY A 450 8.16 -0.81 -4.68
C GLY A 450 8.28 -2.10 -3.85
N ILE A 451 7.26 -2.96 -3.88
CA ILE A 451 7.29 -4.28 -3.23
C ILE A 451 7.65 -5.31 -4.29
N VAL A 452 8.69 -6.10 -4.05
CA VAL A 452 9.14 -7.14 -4.97
C VAL A 452 9.15 -8.49 -4.26
N ARG A 453 8.44 -9.46 -4.82
CA ARG A 453 8.56 -10.87 -4.43
C ARG A 453 9.69 -11.50 -5.25
N TRP A 454 10.91 -11.43 -4.73
CA TRP A 454 12.12 -11.81 -5.46
C TRP A 454 12.11 -13.24 -6.01
N ASP A 455 11.43 -14.18 -5.33
CA ASP A 455 11.29 -15.58 -5.76
C ASP A 455 10.52 -15.74 -7.08
N ASP A 456 9.67 -14.77 -7.45
CA ASP A 456 8.85 -14.80 -8.67
C ASP A 456 9.63 -14.36 -9.93
N PHE A 457 10.85 -13.82 -9.75
CA PHE A 457 11.64 -13.20 -10.83
C PHE A 457 13.03 -13.82 -11.01
N PRO A 458 13.19 -15.16 -11.08
CA PRO A 458 14.50 -15.76 -11.29
C PRO A 458 15.03 -15.38 -12.67
N TYR A 459 16.26 -14.86 -12.72
CA TYR A 459 16.90 -14.54 -13.99
C TYR A 459 17.59 -15.77 -14.57
N ALA A 460 17.11 -16.22 -15.73
CA ALA A 460 17.68 -17.36 -16.47
C ALA A 460 18.49 -16.94 -17.71
N GLY A 461 18.82 -15.65 -17.84
CA GLY A 461 19.54 -15.11 -19.00
C GLY A 461 21.06 -15.32 -18.95
N PRO A 462 21.82 -14.72 -19.90
CA PRO A 462 23.28 -14.77 -19.91
C PRO A 462 23.88 -14.31 -18.59
N SER A 463 25.00 -14.92 -18.16
CA SER A 463 25.68 -14.52 -16.92
C SER A 463 25.81 -13.01 -16.85
N ILE A 464 25.47 -12.43 -15.69
CA ILE A 464 25.58 -11.00 -15.47
C ILE A 464 27.02 -10.48 -15.63
N ASP A 465 28.02 -11.36 -15.62
CA ASP A 465 29.42 -10.98 -15.90
C ASP A 465 29.65 -10.64 -17.39
N LYS A 466 28.66 -10.90 -18.25
CA LYS A 466 28.66 -10.60 -19.69
C LYS A 466 27.76 -9.42 -20.06
N VAL A 467 27.30 -8.62 -19.09
CA VAL A 467 26.54 -7.39 -19.39
C VAL A 467 27.48 -6.27 -19.84
N GLU A 468 26.98 -5.43 -20.74
CA GLU A 468 27.74 -4.31 -21.29
C GLU A 468 27.52 -3.05 -20.44
N THR A 469 28.52 -2.16 -20.40
CA THR A 469 28.43 -0.87 -19.69
C THR A 469 28.11 0.30 -20.61
N MET A 470 28.09 0.06 -21.93
CA MET A 470 27.71 1.03 -22.95
C MET A 470 26.60 0.44 -23.83
N PRO A 471 25.64 1.26 -24.30
CA PRO A 471 24.59 0.79 -25.19
C PRO A 471 25.14 0.53 -26.59
N THR A 472 24.46 -0.30 -27.37
CA THR A 472 24.77 -0.48 -28.80
C THR A 472 24.61 0.83 -29.60
N ASP A 473 25.43 0.99 -30.63
CA ASP A 473 25.37 2.15 -31.54
C ASP A 473 23.97 2.34 -32.14
N SER A 474 23.52 3.60 -32.21
CA SER A 474 22.20 4.00 -32.72
C SER A 474 20.99 3.41 -31.96
N ALA A 475 21.18 2.93 -30.72
CA ALA A 475 20.07 2.48 -29.87
C ALA A 475 19.14 3.63 -29.45
N ARG A 476 17.88 3.28 -29.17
CA ARG A 476 16.88 4.18 -28.58
C ARG A 476 16.53 3.74 -27.16
N PHE A 477 16.03 4.67 -26.36
CA PHE A 477 15.71 4.44 -24.96
C PHE A 477 14.24 4.71 -24.69
N ALA A 478 13.57 3.80 -23.97
CA ALA A 478 12.30 4.12 -23.33
C ALA A 478 12.52 5.08 -22.16
N ALA A 479 11.48 5.85 -21.81
CA ALA A 479 11.53 6.75 -20.67
C ALA A 479 11.72 5.96 -19.36
N MET A 480 12.52 6.51 -18.44
CA MET A 480 12.68 5.97 -17.09
C MET A 480 11.63 6.61 -16.17
N GLU A 481 10.60 5.84 -15.86
CA GLU A 481 9.47 6.28 -15.03
C GLU A 481 9.61 5.79 -13.59
N SER A 482 8.82 6.37 -12.69
CA SER A 482 8.66 5.84 -11.33
C SER A 482 8.06 4.43 -11.43
N PRO A 483 8.57 3.44 -10.67
CA PRO A 483 9.46 3.55 -9.50
C PRO A 483 10.97 3.57 -9.79
N LEU A 484 11.43 3.33 -11.01
CA LEU A 484 12.85 3.14 -11.35
C LEU A 484 13.69 4.42 -11.29
N ASN A 485 13.06 5.60 -11.33
CA ASN A 485 13.73 6.89 -11.25
C ASN A 485 13.89 7.46 -9.82
N ASP A 486 13.40 6.76 -8.78
CA ASP A 486 13.47 7.19 -7.37
C ASP A 486 14.68 6.58 -6.65
N SER A 487 15.65 7.41 -6.27
CA SER A 487 16.87 6.96 -5.58
C SER A 487 16.64 6.39 -4.18
N LYS A 488 15.65 6.91 -3.44
CA LYS A 488 15.33 6.41 -2.09
C LYS A 488 14.71 5.02 -2.18
N LEU A 489 13.82 4.82 -3.15
CA LEU A 489 13.19 3.53 -3.38
C LEU A 489 14.19 2.48 -3.88
N MET A 490 15.12 2.85 -4.76
CA MET A 490 16.20 1.95 -5.19
C MET A 490 17.09 1.51 -4.01
N THR A 491 17.38 2.43 -3.09
CA THR A 491 18.14 2.12 -1.85
C THR A 491 17.35 1.17 -0.94
N ALA A 492 16.04 1.39 -0.79
CA ALA A 492 15.16 0.50 -0.02
C ALA A 492 15.08 -0.90 -0.62
N LEU A 493 14.91 -1.02 -1.95
CA LEU A 493 14.88 -2.30 -2.66
C LEU A 493 16.21 -3.04 -2.57
N GLN A 494 17.35 -2.34 -2.62
CA GLN A 494 18.66 -2.94 -2.42
C GLN A 494 18.78 -3.58 -1.03
N LYS A 495 18.29 -2.89 0.01
CA LYS A 495 18.26 -3.42 1.38
C LYS A 495 17.33 -4.63 1.49
N ASP A 496 16.12 -4.54 0.94
CA ASP A 496 15.14 -5.63 0.95
C ASP A 496 15.66 -6.88 0.23
N PHE A 497 16.29 -6.72 -0.94
CA PHE A 497 16.94 -7.82 -1.67
C PHE A 497 18.05 -8.48 -0.84
N THR A 498 18.86 -7.68 -0.13
CA THR A 498 19.93 -8.19 0.74
C THR A 498 19.36 -8.99 1.91
N ASP A 499 18.29 -8.49 2.55
CA ASP A 499 17.61 -9.18 3.65
C ASP A 499 16.93 -10.47 3.18
N TRP A 500 16.31 -10.47 1.99
CA TRP A 500 15.73 -11.66 1.38
C TRP A 500 16.80 -12.72 1.06
N ILE A 501 17.93 -12.31 0.45
CA ILE A 501 19.06 -13.21 0.19
C ILE A 501 19.55 -13.85 1.49
N PHE A 502 19.73 -13.07 2.55
CA PHE A 502 20.21 -13.57 3.82
C PHE A 502 19.28 -14.62 4.43
N ARG A 503 17.95 -14.43 4.31
CA ARG A 503 16.94 -15.36 4.85
C ARG A 503 16.74 -16.60 4.00
N ASN A 504 16.83 -16.47 2.67
CA ASN A 504 16.46 -17.52 1.72
C ASN A 504 17.67 -18.24 1.10
N SER A 505 18.89 -18.01 1.61
CA SER A 505 20.09 -18.71 1.15
C SER A 505 20.55 -19.71 2.20
N SER A 506 20.44 -20.99 1.86
CA SER A 506 20.87 -22.10 2.71
C SER A 506 21.53 -23.18 1.86
N VAL A 507 22.53 -23.84 2.43
CA VAL A 507 23.14 -25.05 1.85
C VAL A 507 22.87 -26.25 2.74
N THR A 508 22.67 -27.41 2.13
CA THR A 508 22.54 -28.66 2.86
C THR A 508 23.92 -29.29 3.02
N ALA A 509 24.33 -29.50 4.27
CA ALA A 509 25.55 -30.23 4.62
C ALA A 509 25.21 -31.65 5.10
N ARG A 510 26.09 -32.61 4.82
CA ARG A 510 26.00 -33.98 5.32
C ARG A 510 26.76 -34.10 6.63
N ALA A 511 26.21 -34.82 7.60
CA ALA A 511 26.77 -34.88 8.95
C ALA A 511 26.62 -36.28 9.57
N ASN A 512 27.71 -36.82 10.09
CA ASN A 512 27.74 -37.99 10.95
C ASN A 512 28.23 -37.55 12.34
N LYS A 513 27.27 -37.30 13.22
CA LYS A 513 27.53 -36.75 14.57
C LYS A 513 28.29 -37.72 15.48
N ALA A 514 28.14 -39.03 15.28
CA ALA A 514 28.81 -40.04 16.09
C ALA A 514 30.31 -40.08 15.81
N LEU A 515 30.68 -40.00 14.53
CA LEU A 515 32.09 -40.01 14.09
C LEU A 515 32.70 -38.60 13.98
N LYS A 516 31.90 -37.55 14.24
CA LYS A 516 32.27 -36.13 14.04
C LYS A 516 32.76 -35.81 12.61
N VAL A 517 32.25 -36.54 11.62
CA VAL A 517 32.56 -36.31 10.20
C VAL A 517 31.47 -35.43 9.60
N PHE A 518 31.88 -34.34 8.96
CA PHE A 518 30.99 -33.36 8.33
C PHE A 518 31.47 -33.09 6.91
N ALA A 519 30.52 -32.88 6.00
CA ALA A 519 30.80 -32.63 4.60
C ALA A 519 29.89 -31.53 4.04
N GLY A 520 30.50 -30.58 3.35
CA GLY A 520 29.80 -29.54 2.61
C GLY A 520 28.95 -30.08 1.45
N PRO A 521 28.19 -29.21 0.77
CA PRO A 521 27.30 -29.59 -0.33
C PRO A 521 28.04 -30.22 -1.53
N ASP A 522 29.31 -29.87 -1.73
CA ASP A 522 30.12 -30.29 -2.89
C ASP A 522 30.59 -31.75 -2.84
N ILE A 523 30.58 -32.37 -1.66
CA ILE A 523 31.00 -33.76 -1.47
C ILE A 523 29.82 -34.69 -1.76
N THR A 524 30.03 -35.67 -2.63
CA THR A 524 28.97 -36.62 -2.99
C THR A 524 28.60 -37.53 -1.81
N GLY A 525 27.40 -38.10 -1.84
CA GLY A 525 26.97 -39.05 -0.81
C GLY A 525 27.89 -40.27 -0.70
N ALA A 526 28.45 -40.74 -1.83
CA ALA A 526 29.36 -41.89 -1.86
C ALA A 526 30.72 -41.56 -1.20
N GLU A 527 31.30 -40.39 -1.51
CA GLU A 527 32.54 -39.92 -0.90
C GLU A 527 32.38 -39.69 0.60
N PHE A 528 31.25 -39.12 1.02
CA PHE A 528 30.94 -38.92 2.44
C PHE A 528 30.82 -40.25 3.20
N MET A 529 30.17 -41.26 2.61
CA MET A 529 30.06 -42.58 3.20
C MET A 529 31.43 -43.28 3.28
N LYS A 530 32.28 -43.11 2.28
CA LYS A 530 33.67 -43.61 2.29
C LYS A 530 34.47 -42.98 3.42
N GLN A 531 34.42 -41.66 3.57
CA GLN A 531 35.09 -40.95 4.68
C GLN A 531 34.58 -41.44 6.04
N CYS A 532 33.25 -41.59 6.21
CA CYS A 532 32.69 -42.15 7.44
C CYS A 532 33.19 -43.58 7.72
N ALA A 533 33.31 -44.43 6.69
CA ALA A 533 33.79 -45.79 6.83
C ALA A 533 35.28 -45.85 7.21
N GLU A 534 36.11 -44.99 6.64
CA GLU A 534 37.53 -44.88 6.98
C GLU A 534 37.71 -44.40 8.43
N THR A 535 37.04 -43.32 8.84
CA THR A 535 37.09 -42.82 10.22
C THR A 535 36.56 -43.84 11.23
N ALA A 536 35.54 -44.62 10.87
CA ALA A 536 35.03 -45.69 11.73
C ALA A 536 36.04 -46.82 11.93
N ARG A 537 36.79 -47.20 10.88
CA ARG A 537 37.87 -48.20 10.99
C ARG A 537 39.00 -47.69 11.85
N GLU A 538 39.46 -46.47 11.63
CA GLU A 538 40.51 -45.85 12.45
C GLU A 538 40.12 -45.78 13.94
N ALA A 539 38.86 -45.42 14.23
CA ALA A 539 38.36 -45.40 15.60
C ALA A 539 38.32 -46.81 16.23
N CYS A 540 37.94 -47.82 15.44
CA CYS A 540 37.94 -49.22 15.87
C CYS A 540 39.36 -49.70 16.17
N ASP A 541 40.31 -49.46 15.25
CA ASP A 541 41.71 -49.83 15.41
C ASP A 541 42.33 -49.14 16.65
N ALA A 542 42.01 -47.87 16.88
CA ALA A 542 42.45 -47.11 18.06
C ALA A 542 41.85 -47.60 19.39
N GLU A 543 40.63 -48.16 19.38
CA GLU A 543 40.06 -48.81 20.57
C GLU A 543 40.70 -50.17 20.84
N ILE A 544 41.00 -50.95 19.79
CA ILE A 544 41.70 -52.23 19.90
C ILE A 544 43.10 -51.99 20.48
N SER A 545 43.85 -51.01 19.96
CA SER A 545 45.20 -50.68 20.44
C SER A 545 45.25 -50.09 21.85
N LYS A 546 44.10 -49.70 22.45
CA LYS A 546 44.01 -49.28 23.86
C LYS A 546 43.76 -50.45 24.80
N LYS A 547 43.30 -51.59 24.29
CA LYS A 547 42.94 -52.79 25.07
C LYS A 547 44.01 -53.88 25.04
N THR A 548 44.81 -53.93 23.98
CA THR A 548 46.14 -54.60 23.95
C THR A 548 47.21 -53.65 24.40
#